data_AF-A0A061GGC7-F1
#
_entry.id   AF-A0A061GGC7-F1
#
_cell.length_a   1.000
_cell.length_b   1.000
_cell.length_c   1.000
_cell.angle_alpha   90.00
_cell.angle_beta   90.00
_cell.angle_gamma   90.00
#
_symmetry.space_group_name_H-M   'P 1'
#
loop_
_entity.id
_entity.type
_entity.pdbx_description
1 polymer ?
#
loop_
_entity_poly.entity_id
_entity_poly.type
_entity_poly.pdbx_seq_one_letter_code
_entity_poly.pdbx_strand_id
1 'polypeptide(L)'
;MPNGFSSNFGLSCSRDFYELWPHKFQYKTNGVTQHRWIVVSNPGLCALISKWLGTEAWIHDVDLLTGLRDDAANGELRQEWKMVSLDAMVDMQTKRIHEYKRRLLNILGIIHRYDCIKNMGKKDRVKVVPCVCIIGGIAAPGYETAKQIIKLCHAVAEKINNNSDIRDLLKLVFIPDYNVSVAELVIPGADLSQHISTAGHETSGTSSMKFLMNGCLLLATKDGSTVEIIEEIVDDNMFSFSFYLVQFSRVVRMIRDGYFGFKDYFKSLCDDIEGGHDYDLLGAEFKSYLEAQAAADKAFVDQERWTQNEYTQYCWLWEI
;
A
#
# COMPACT_ATOMS: atom_id res chain seq x y z
N MET A 1 -22.14 -26.36 2.89
CA MET A 1 -21.49 -25.32 3.71
C MET A 1 -20.09 -25.79 4.07
N PRO A 2 -19.04 -25.33 3.39
CA PRO A 2 -17.69 -25.45 3.91
C PRO A 2 -17.36 -24.15 4.65
N ASN A 3 -17.55 -24.15 5.97
CA ASN A 3 -17.00 -23.12 6.85
C ASN A 3 -15.48 -23.34 6.90
N GLY A 4 -14.76 -22.70 5.99
CA GLY A 4 -13.31 -22.78 5.84
C GLY A 4 -12.54 -21.71 6.60
N PHE A 5 -13.18 -20.92 7.46
CA PHE A 5 -12.44 -20.03 8.36
C PHE A 5 -11.72 -20.87 9.41
N SER A 6 -10.42 -21.08 9.17
CA SER A 6 -9.52 -21.59 10.18
C SER A 6 -9.50 -20.60 11.34
N SER A 7 -10.17 -21.02 12.40
CA SER A 7 -10.30 -20.43 13.72
C SER A 7 -8.97 -20.23 14.47
N ASN A 8 -7.82 -20.25 13.82
CA ASN A 8 -6.55 -20.49 14.51
C ASN A 8 -5.87 -19.23 15.08
N PHE A 9 -6.19 -18.01 14.63
CA PHE A 9 -5.48 -16.81 15.12
C PHE A 9 -6.05 -16.24 16.43
N GLY A 10 -7.38 -16.07 16.51
CA GLY A 10 -8.04 -15.54 17.72
C GLY A 10 -8.05 -16.51 18.91
N LEU A 11 -7.90 -17.81 18.66
CA LEU A 11 -7.84 -18.83 19.70
C LEU A 11 -6.50 -18.89 20.44
N SER A 12 -5.42 -18.35 19.87
CA SER A 12 -4.09 -18.48 20.48
C SER A 12 -3.94 -17.67 21.78
N CYS A 13 -4.46 -16.44 21.83
CA CYS A 13 -4.30 -15.55 22.99
C CYS A 13 -5.30 -15.80 24.13
N SER A 14 -6.41 -16.49 23.87
CA SER A 14 -7.50 -16.69 24.86
C SER A 14 -8.14 -18.06 24.75
N ARG A 15 -7.34 -19.07 24.41
CA ARG A 15 -7.78 -20.45 24.21
C ARG A 15 -8.63 -20.96 25.36
N ASP A 16 -8.12 -20.83 26.58
CA ASP A 16 -8.78 -21.32 27.79
C ASP A 16 -10.17 -20.70 27.97
N PHE A 17 -10.31 -19.41 27.66
CA PHE A 17 -11.61 -18.72 27.72
C PHE A 17 -12.55 -19.13 26.60
N TYR A 18 -12.04 -19.41 25.41
CA TYR A 18 -12.86 -19.91 24.31
C TYR A 18 -13.39 -21.31 24.60
N GLU A 19 -12.56 -22.18 25.16
CA GLU A 19 -12.96 -23.53 25.57
C GLU A 19 -14.08 -23.49 26.64
N LEU A 20 -14.04 -22.50 27.54
CA LEU A 20 -15.08 -22.32 28.57
C LEU A 20 -16.37 -21.66 28.04
N TRP A 21 -16.25 -20.63 27.20
CA TRP A 21 -17.39 -19.81 26.76
C TRP A 21 -17.33 -19.47 25.25
N PRO A 22 -17.44 -20.45 24.36
CA PRO A 22 -17.22 -20.23 22.92
C PRO A 22 -18.24 -19.25 22.32
N HIS A 23 -19.49 -19.28 22.80
CA HIS A 23 -20.57 -18.39 22.34
C HIS A 23 -20.34 -16.90 22.66
N LYS A 24 -19.40 -16.56 23.55
CA LYS A 24 -19.03 -15.17 23.84
C LYS A 24 -18.04 -14.60 22.82
N PHE A 25 -17.35 -15.45 22.07
CA PHE A 25 -16.41 -15.02 21.05
C PHE A 25 -17.17 -14.73 19.77
N GLN A 26 -17.10 -13.50 19.32
CA GLN A 26 -17.74 -13.02 18.10
C GLN A 26 -16.70 -12.34 17.24
N TYR A 27 -16.92 -12.38 15.93
CA TYR A 27 -16.15 -11.61 14.96
C TYR A 27 -17.07 -10.56 14.32
N LYS A 28 -16.56 -9.35 14.22
CA LYS A 28 -17.20 -8.23 13.52
C LYS A 28 -16.11 -7.53 12.72
N THR A 29 -16.16 -7.66 11.41
CA THR A 29 -15.27 -6.95 10.50
C THR A 29 -15.43 -5.44 10.70
N ASN A 30 -14.33 -4.71 10.64
CA ASN A 30 -14.40 -3.26 10.68
C ASN A 30 -15.01 -2.70 9.39
N GLY A 31 -15.55 -1.49 9.47
CA GLY A 31 -15.99 -0.74 8.31
C GLY A 31 -15.54 0.72 8.39
N VAL A 32 -15.67 1.44 7.29
CA VAL A 32 -15.45 2.89 7.22
C VAL A 32 -16.63 3.56 6.57
N THR A 33 -16.92 4.80 6.97
CA THR A 33 -18.08 5.52 6.44
C THR A 33 -17.78 6.15 5.07
N GLN A 34 -18.59 5.79 4.08
CA GLN A 34 -18.66 6.37 2.74
C GLN A 34 -18.94 7.89 2.76
N HIS A 35 -19.65 8.39 3.79
CA HIS A 35 -19.94 9.82 3.91
C HIS A 35 -18.66 10.65 3.99
N ARG A 36 -17.68 10.21 4.78
CA ARG A 36 -16.41 10.94 4.88
C ARG A 36 -15.45 10.57 3.76
N TRP A 37 -15.33 9.27 3.48
CA TRP A 37 -14.26 8.74 2.64
C TRP A 37 -14.62 8.64 1.15
N ILE A 38 -15.82 9.10 0.76
CA ILE A 38 -16.21 9.31 -0.64
C ILE A 38 -16.88 10.67 -0.78
N VAL A 39 -18.00 10.91 -0.07
CA VAL A 39 -18.81 12.13 -0.30
C VAL A 39 -18.04 13.41 0.03
N VAL A 40 -17.33 13.43 1.16
CA VAL A 40 -16.51 14.60 1.56
C VAL A 40 -15.16 14.62 0.86
N SER A 41 -14.42 13.50 0.88
CA SER A 41 -13.05 13.46 0.37
C SER A 41 -12.96 13.48 -1.16
N ASN A 42 -13.94 12.91 -1.86
CA ASN A 42 -13.90 12.72 -3.31
C ASN A 42 -15.25 13.07 -3.96
N PRO A 43 -15.62 14.37 -3.97
CA PRO A 43 -16.90 14.82 -4.53
C PRO A 43 -17.04 14.51 -6.04
N GLY A 44 -15.93 14.39 -6.77
CA GLY A 44 -15.93 13.97 -8.17
C GLY A 44 -16.40 12.53 -8.34
N LEU A 45 -15.81 11.59 -7.57
CA LEU A 45 -16.25 10.20 -7.56
C LEU A 45 -17.68 10.05 -7.03
N CYS A 46 -18.06 10.83 -6.01
CA CYS A 46 -19.43 10.85 -5.50
C CYS A 46 -20.45 11.22 -6.60
N ALA A 47 -20.18 12.27 -7.37
CA ALA A 47 -21.05 12.68 -8.46
C ALA A 47 -21.13 11.63 -9.58
N LEU A 48 -20.01 10.97 -9.88
CA LEU A 48 -19.94 9.89 -10.86
C LEU A 48 -20.81 8.70 -10.44
N ILE A 49 -20.66 8.22 -9.20
CA ILE A 49 -21.45 7.10 -8.66
C ILE A 49 -22.94 7.44 -8.71
N SER A 50 -23.33 8.63 -8.24
CA SER A 50 -24.74 9.04 -8.23
C SER A 50 -25.33 9.15 -9.64
N LYS A 51 -24.54 9.56 -10.63
CA LYS A 51 -24.94 9.59 -12.04
C LYS A 51 -25.24 8.20 -12.57
N TRP A 52 -24.34 7.25 -12.35
CA TRP A 52 -24.44 5.89 -12.89
C TRP A 52 -25.49 5.04 -12.18
N LEU A 53 -25.66 5.21 -10.87
CA LEU A 53 -26.76 4.59 -10.12
C LEU A 53 -28.11 5.31 -10.33
N GLY A 54 -28.10 6.53 -10.89
CA GLY A 54 -29.29 7.37 -11.06
C GLY A 54 -29.91 7.87 -9.75
N THR A 55 -29.18 7.79 -8.63
CA THR A 55 -29.67 8.16 -7.29
C THR A 55 -28.51 8.50 -6.35
N GLU A 56 -28.78 9.32 -5.33
CA GLU A 56 -27.85 9.58 -4.20
C GLU A 56 -28.20 8.72 -2.97
N ALA A 57 -29.24 7.87 -3.05
CA ALA A 57 -29.67 7.04 -1.93
C ALA A 57 -28.57 6.08 -1.43
N TRP A 58 -27.60 5.75 -2.29
CA TRP A 58 -26.44 4.91 -1.94
C TRP A 58 -25.58 5.50 -0.82
N ILE A 59 -25.64 6.84 -0.62
CA ILE A 59 -24.94 7.51 0.47
C ILE A 59 -25.44 6.99 1.82
N HIS A 60 -26.71 6.61 1.94
CA HIS A 60 -27.28 6.02 3.15
C HIS A 60 -27.43 4.50 3.08
N ASP A 61 -27.60 3.96 1.87
CA ASP A 61 -27.82 2.54 1.60
C ASP A 61 -26.70 1.97 0.71
N VAL A 62 -25.62 1.50 1.34
CA VAL A 62 -24.41 1.05 0.62
C VAL A 62 -24.65 -0.15 -0.28
N ASP A 63 -25.70 -0.93 -0.05
CA ASP A 63 -26.01 -2.12 -0.85
C ASP A 63 -26.33 -1.74 -2.31
N LEU A 64 -26.78 -0.50 -2.55
CA LEU A 64 -27.01 0.03 -3.90
C LEU A 64 -25.73 0.14 -4.73
N LEU A 65 -24.54 0.18 -4.11
CA LEU A 65 -23.25 0.24 -4.81
C LEU A 65 -22.94 -1.05 -5.57
N THR A 66 -23.59 -2.17 -5.21
CA THR A 66 -23.49 -3.43 -5.97
C THR A 66 -24.02 -3.29 -7.40
N GLY A 67 -24.97 -2.36 -7.64
CA GLY A 67 -25.54 -2.08 -8.96
C GLY A 67 -24.54 -1.53 -9.98
N LEU A 68 -23.41 -0.97 -9.52
CA LEU A 68 -22.33 -0.52 -10.41
C LEU A 68 -21.75 -1.67 -11.26
N ARG A 69 -21.88 -2.92 -10.82
CA ARG A 69 -21.36 -4.08 -11.56
C ARG A 69 -21.94 -4.25 -12.95
N ASP A 70 -23.21 -3.90 -13.12
CA ASP A 70 -23.92 -4.06 -14.38
C ASP A 70 -23.24 -3.26 -15.51
N ASP A 71 -22.57 -2.17 -15.15
CA ASP A 71 -21.82 -1.29 -16.06
C ASP A 71 -20.29 -1.56 -16.07
N ALA A 72 -19.78 -2.62 -15.45
CA ALA A 72 -18.33 -2.90 -15.43
C ALA A 72 -17.72 -3.04 -16.84
N ALA A 73 -18.50 -3.56 -17.79
CA ALA A 73 -18.10 -3.67 -19.19
C ALA A 73 -18.34 -2.38 -20.00
N ASN A 74 -18.97 -1.35 -19.43
CA ASN A 74 -19.29 -0.10 -20.11
C ASN A 74 -18.04 0.77 -20.35
N GLY A 75 -17.74 1.03 -21.63
CA GLY A 75 -16.57 1.82 -22.02
C GLY A 75 -16.68 3.30 -21.65
N GLU A 76 -17.89 3.86 -21.62
CA GLU A 76 -18.12 5.27 -21.23
C GLU A 76 -17.87 5.45 -19.74
N LEU A 77 -18.38 4.53 -18.90
CA LEU A 77 -18.10 4.52 -17.48
C LEU A 77 -16.60 4.43 -17.21
N ARG A 78 -15.88 3.52 -17.88
CA ARG A 78 -14.41 3.43 -17.70
C ARG A 78 -13.68 4.71 -18.07
N GLN A 79 -14.13 5.43 -19.09
CA GLN A 79 -13.53 6.73 -19.45
C GLN A 79 -13.81 7.80 -18.40
N GLU A 80 -15.02 7.85 -17.85
CA GLU A 80 -15.38 8.79 -16.78
C GLU A 80 -14.77 8.42 -15.42
N TRP A 81 -14.59 7.12 -15.18
CA TRP A 81 -13.98 6.55 -13.98
C TRP A 81 -12.49 6.82 -13.89
N LYS A 82 -11.85 7.06 -15.04
CA LYS A 82 -10.45 7.43 -15.09
C LYS A 82 -10.26 8.69 -14.24
N MET A 83 -9.83 8.48 -13.01
CA MET A 83 -9.44 9.55 -12.12
C MET A 83 -8.33 10.34 -12.83
N VAL A 84 -8.20 11.64 -12.53
CA VAL A 84 -7.18 12.48 -13.17
C VAL A 84 -5.80 11.88 -12.89
N SER A 85 -5.35 11.02 -13.80
CA SER A 85 -4.11 10.27 -13.68
C SER A 85 -3.00 11.24 -14.03
N LEU A 86 -2.12 11.44 -13.06
CA LEU A 86 -0.87 12.16 -13.31
C LEU A 86 -0.02 11.30 -14.26
N ASP A 87 0.90 11.92 -14.98
CA ASP A 87 1.89 11.18 -15.79
C ASP A 87 2.79 10.24 -14.96
N ALA A 88 2.66 10.27 -13.63
CA ALA A 88 3.37 9.44 -12.68
C ALA A 88 2.40 8.71 -11.75
N MET A 89 2.70 7.43 -11.48
CA MET A 89 1.99 6.63 -10.47
C MET A 89 2.21 7.22 -9.08
N VAL A 90 1.13 7.44 -8.33
CA VAL A 90 1.16 7.89 -6.95
C VAL A 90 1.08 6.67 -6.03
N ASP A 91 2.24 6.25 -5.51
CA ASP A 91 2.38 5.11 -4.59
C ASP A 91 2.41 5.60 -3.14
N MET A 92 1.38 5.27 -2.37
CA MET A 92 1.20 5.75 -1.01
C MET A 92 1.37 4.67 0.04
N GLN A 93 1.96 5.02 1.17
CA GLN A 93 1.83 4.24 2.38
C GLN A 93 1.62 5.24 3.53
N THR A 94 0.43 5.27 4.13
CA THR A 94 0.08 6.25 5.16
C THR A 94 -0.51 5.54 6.39
N LYS A 95 0.30 5.39 7.43
CA LYS A 95 -0.04 4.64 8.65
C LYS A 95 0.94 5.01 9.76
N ARG A 96 0.59 4.69 11.02
CA ARG A 96 1.52 4.82 12.15
C ARG A 96 2.87 4.16 11.80
N ILE A 97 3.97 4.81 12.18
CA ILE A 97 5.30 4.30 11.88
C ILE A 97 5.66 3.27 12.97
N HIS A 98 5.84 2.03 12.54
CA HIS A 98 6.20 0.88 13.36
C HIS A 98 6.97 -0.12 12.49
N GLU A 99 7.88 -0.90 13.10
CA GLU A 99 8.68 -1.91 12.40
C GLU A 99 7.81 -2.96 11.68
N TYR A 100 6.84 -3.59 12.36
CA TYR A 100 5.91 -4.56 11.73
C TYR A 100 5.04 -3.99 10.60
N LYS A 101 4.86 -2.67 10.52
CA LYS A 101 4.14 -2.03 9.38
C LYS A 101 5.03 -1.87 8.16
N ARG A 102 6.31 -2.27 8.30
CA ARG A 102 7.36 -2.41 7.30
C ARG A 102 7.51 -1.22 6.38
N ARG A 103 7.47 -0.04 7.00
CA ARG A 103 7.90 1.20 6.36
C ARG A 103 9.34 1.10 5.84
N LEU A 104 10.17 0.37 6.59
CA LEU A 104 11.55 0.09 6.24
C LEU A 104 11.65 -0.74 4.94
N LEU A 105 10.79 -1.75 4.76
CA LEU A 105 10.73 -2.52 3.51
C LEU A 105 10.45 -1.63 2.29
N ASN A 106 9.46 -0.73 2.41
CA ASN A 106 9.12 0.22 1.35
C ASN A 106 10.31 1.13 1.01
N ILE A 107 10.91 1.81 2.01
CA ILE A 107 12.03 2.73 1.73
C ILE A 107 13.25 1.99 1.16
N LEU A 108 13.52 0.74 1.56
CA LEU A 108 14.57 -0.09 0.96
C LEU A 108 14.28 -0.38 -0.52
N GLY A 109 13.02 -0.67 -0.87
CA GLY A 109 12.61 -0.85 -2.27
C GLY A 109 12.71 0.44 -3.10
N ILE A 110 12.37 1.59 -2.52
CA ILE A 110 12.55 2.89 -3.17
C ILE A 110 14.04 3.19 -3.42
N ILE A 111 14.92 2.87 -2.47
CA ILE A 111 16.38 2.99 -2.67
C ILE A 111 16.85 2.06 -3.78
N HIS A 112 16.33 0.82 -3.83
CA HIS A 112 16.63 -0.11 -4.92
C HIS A 112 16.22 0.47 -6.28
N ARG A 113 14.98 0.96 -6.41
CA ARG A 113 14.47 1.61 -7.63
C ARG A 113 15.36 2.79 -8.04
N TYR A 114 15.71 3.66 -7.08
CA TYR A 114 16.63 4.78 -7.31
C TYR A 114 17.99 4.32 -7.84
N ASP A 115 18.60 3.32 -7.20
CA ASP A 115 19.90 2.80 -7.62
C ASP A 115 19.84 2.17 -9.01
N CYS A 116 18.78 1.42 -9.33
CA CYS A 116 18.54 0.89 -10.66
C CYS A 116 18.42 1.99 -11.72
N ILE A 117 17.58 3.02 -11.51
CA ILE A 117 17.41 4.14 -12.45
C ILE A 117 18.73 4.89 -12.65
N LYS A 118 19.48 5.13 -11.56
CA LYS A 118 20.75 5.84 -11.61
C LYS A 118 21.79 5.10 -12.47
N ASN A 119 21.87 3.78 -12.32
CA ASN A 119 22.82 2.93 -13.06
C ASN A 119 22.28 2.51 -14.45
N MET A 120 21.03 2.83 -14.78
CA MET A 120 20.42 2.56 -16.08
C MET A 120 20.89 3.58 -17.13
N GLY A 121 21.15 3.07 -18.35
CA GLY A 121 21.47 3.90 -19.50
C GLY A 121 20.32 4.83 -19.90
N LYS A 122 20.64 6.04 -20.37
CA LYS A 122 19.62 7.09 -20.67
C LYS A 122 18.50 6.63 -21.62
N LYS A 123 18.80 5.71 -22.55
CA LYS A 123 17.81 5.17 -23.51
C LYS A 123 16.78 4.25 -22.84
N ASP A 124 17.20 3.49 -21.84
CA ASP A 124 16.31 2.55 -21.14
C ASP A 124 15.44 3.24 -20.10
N ARG A 125 15.85 4.41 -19.60
CA ARG A 125 15.07 5.23 -18.65
C ARG A 125 13.70 5.66 -19.18
N VAL A 126 13.53 5.71 -20.50
CA VAL A 126 12.23 6.03 -21.14
C VAL A 126 11.17 4.96 -20.82
N LYS A 127 11.59 3.73 -20.46
CA LYS A 127 10.69 2.62 -20.11
C LYS A 127 10.32 2.60 -18.63
N VAL A 128 10.93 3.46 -17.80
CA VAL A 128 10.66 3.52 -16.37
C VAL A 128 9.32 4.24 -16.17
N VAL A 129 8.41 3.59 -15.47
CA VAL A 129 7.17 4.23 -15.02
C VAL A 129 7.54 5.35 -14.04
N PRO A 130 7.17 6.62 -14.32
CA PRO A 130 7.39 7.69 -13.36
C PRO A 130 6.59 7.42 -12.09
N CYS A 131 7.19 7.61 -10.92
CA CYS A 131 6.55 7.29 -9.65
C CYS A 131 6.77 8.38 -8.60
N VAL A 132 5.70 8.78 -7.92
CA VAL A 132 5.72 9.65 -6.75
C VAL A 132 5.37 8.80 -5.53
N CYS A 133 6.40 8.40 -4.78
CA CYS A 133 6.24 7.65 -3.55
C CYS A 133 5.90 8.60 -2.39
N ILE A 134 4.78 8.39 -1.72
CA ILE A 134 4.31 9.19 -0.60
C ILE A 134 4.29 8.36 0.67
N ILE A 135 5.01 8.82 1.68
CA ILE A 135 5.07 8.24 3.00
C ILE A 135 4.42 9.21 3.99
N GLY A 136 3.52 8.72 4.83
CA GLY A 136 2.92 9.52 5.90
C GLY A 136 2.70 8.71 7.17
N GLY A 137 2.82 9.37 8.32
CA GLY A 137 2.58 8.76 9.62
C GLY A 137 3.33 9.43 10.76
N ILE A 138 2.97 9.01 11.97
CA ILE A 138 3.61 9.44 13.21
C ILE A 138 4.27 8.26 13.92
N ALA A 139 5.40 8.52 14.57
CA ALA A 139 6.06 7.58 15.47
C ALA A 139 5.75 7.94 16.93
N ALA A 140 5.73 6.94 17.82
CA ALA A 140 5.62 7.21 19.25
C ALA A 140 6.88 7.96 19.77
N PRO A 141 6.76 8.86 20.76
CA PRO A 141 7.86 9.72 21.18
C PRO A 141 9.11 9.00 21.72
N GLY A 142 8.98 7.79 22.25
CA GLY A 142 10.11 6.98 22.73
C GLY A 142 10.59 5.91 21.76
N TYR A 143 9.99 5.82 20.56
CA TYR A 143 10.29 4.76 19.60
C TYR A 143 11.43 5.20 18.69
N GLU A 144 12.67 4.95 19.13
CA GLU A 144 13.88 5.42 18.43
C GLU A 144 14.04 4.82 17.03
N THR A 145 13.83 3.51 16.83
CA THR A 145 13.91 2.88 15.50
C THR A 145 12.89 3.47 14.52
N ALA A 146 11.65 3.72 14.98
CA ALA A 146 10.63 4.37 14.15
C ALA A 146 11.02 5.80 13.74
N LYS A 147 11.67 6.57 14.64
CA LYS A 147 12.23 7.89 14.29
C LYS A 147 13.41 7.78 13.32
N GLN A 148 14.28 6.77 13.47
CA GLN A 148 15.36 6.50 12.51
C GLN A 148 14.78 6.21 11.12
N ILE A 149 13.70 5.44 11.02
CA ILE A 149 13.00 5.18 9.75
C ILE A 149 12.44 6.48 9.15
N ILE A 150 11.80 7.35 9.95
CA ILE A 150 11.34 8.67 9.47
C ILE A 150 12.52 9.48 8.94
N LYS A 151 13.62 9.55 9.71
CA LYS A 151 14.82 10.29 9.32
C LYS A 151 15.44 9.74 8.03
N LEU A 152 15.45 8.41 7.86
CA LEU A 152 15.90 7.75 6.64
C LEU A 152 15.03 8.15 5.45
N CYS A 153 13.70 8.17 5.60
CA CYS A 153 12.80 8.63 4.53
C CYS A 153 13.14 10.06 4.10
N HIS A 154 13.37 10.99 5.04
CA HIS A 154 13.78 12.35 4.71
C HIS A 154 15.15 12.43 4.00
N ALA A 155 16.16 11.70 4.50
CA ALA A 155 17.50 11.70 3.92
C ALA A 155 17.51 11.14 2.49
N VAL A 156 16.75 10.06 2.25
CA VAL A 156 16.56 9.48 0.93
C VAL A 156 15.78 10.43 0.02
N ALA A 157 14.71 11.05 0.52
CA ALA A 157 13.90 12.01 -0.24
C ALA A 157 14.73 13.21 -0.72
N GLU A 158 15.55 13.79 0.16
CA GLU A 158 16.45 14.89 -0.19
C GLU A 158 17.42 14.49 -1.31
N LYS A 159 17.97 13.26 -1.24
CA LYS A 159 18.89 12.75 -2.26
C LYS A 159 18.21 12.51 -3.60
N ILE A 160 17.03 11.89 -3.60
CA ILE A 160 16.25 11.55 -4.81
C ILE A 160 15.75 12.83 -5.47
N ASN A 161 15.07 13.69 -4.72
CA ASN A 161 14.34 14.83 -5.27
C ASN A 161 15.27 15.90 -5.84
N ASN A 162 16.49 16.04 -5.30
CA ASN A 162 17.51 16.97 -5.78
C ASN A 162 18.42 16.38 -6.86
N ASN A 163 18.19 15.14 -7.31
CA ASN A 163 19.03 14.49 -8.30
C ASN A 163 18.59 14.83 -9.74
N SER A 164 19.40 15.64 -10.44
CA SER A 164 19.13 16.08 -11.81
C SER A 164 19.10 14.97 -12.86
N ASP A 165 19.64 13.79 -12.56
CA ASP A 165 19.62 12.63 -13.46
C ASP A 165 18.35 11.79 -13.29
N ILE A 166 17.69 11.85 -12.14
CA ILE A 166 16.43 11.15 -11.85
C ILE A 166 15.24 11.98 -12.32
N ARG A 167 15.28 13.30 -12.12
CA ARG A 167 14.22 14.26 -12.51
C ARG A 167 12.84 13.80 -12.03
N ASP A 168 11.94 13.51 -12.95
CA ASP A 168 10.53 13.23 -12.70
C ASP A 168 10.22 11.73 -12.72
N LEU A 169 11.24 10.87 -12.93
CA LEU A 169 11.07 9.41 -12.93
C LEU A 169 10.81 8.84 -11.53
N LEU A 170 11.32 9.50 -10.49
CA LEU A 170 11.12 9.08 -9.11
C LEU A 170 11.16 10.30 -8.19
N LYS A 171 10.09 10.50 -7.43
CA LYS A 171 10.01 11.44 -6.31
C LYS A 171 9.65 10.70 -5.04
N LEU A 172 10.16 11.18 -3.91
CA LEU A 172 9.79 10.69 -2.59
C LEU A 172 9.34 11.87 -1.72
N VAL A 173 8.13 11.78 -1.18
CA VAL A 173 7.54 12.80 -0.31
C VAL A 173 7.20 12.18 1.04
N PHE A 174 7.60 12.84 2.12
CA PHE A 174 7.14 12.51 3.47
C PHE A 174 6.12 13.57 3.91
N ILE A 175 4.88 13.18 4.18
CA ILE A 175 3.83 14.09 4.65
C ILE A 175 3.94 14.24 6.17
N PRO A 176 4.24 15.45 6.69
CA PRO A 176 4.24 15.71 8.12
C PRO A 176 2.83 15.70 8.69
N ASP A 177 2.72 15.45 10.00
CA ASP A 177 1.46 15.54 10.77
C ASP A 177 0.27 14.83 10.09
N TYR A 178 0.49 13.61 9.61
CA TYR A 178 -0.57 12.84 8.95
C TYR A 178 -1.76 12.61 9.89
N ASN A 179 -2.89 13.22 9.54
CA ASN A 179 -4.14 13.19 10.30
C ASN A 179 -5.33 12.96 9.35
N VAL A 180 -6.56 13.04 9.86
CA VAL A 180 -7.77 12.77 9.07
C VAL A 180 -7.94 13.77 7.94
N SER A 181 -7.70 15.07 8.17
CA SER A 181 -7.81 16.11 7.14
C SER A 181 -6.79 15.91 6.02
N VAL A 182 -5.56 15.52 6.38
CA VAL A 182 -4.55 15.16 5.37
C VAL A 182 -4.98 13.92 4.60
N ALA A 183 -5.50 12.89 5.28
CA ALA A 183 -5.98 11.67 4.65
C ALA A 183 -7.11 11.91 3.63
N GLU A 184 -8.06 12.80 3.97
CA GLU A 184 -9.16 13.21 3.08
C GLU A 184 -8.65 13.84 1.78
N LEU A 185 -7.48 14.50 1.81
CA LEU A 185 -6.88 15.10 0.62
C LEU A 185 -6.05 14.11 -0.21
N VAL A 186 -5.32 13.20 0.44
CA VAL A 186 -4.33 12.36 -0.26
C VAL A 186 -4.86 11.01 -0.71
N ILE A 187 -5.81 10.41 0.01
CA ILE A 187 -6.38 9.10 -0.35
C ILE A 187 -7.05 9.12 -1.74
N PRO A 188 -7.85 10.15 -2.11
CA PRO A 188 -8.45 10.23 -3.45
C PRO A 188 -7.45 10.37 -4.60
N GLY A 189 -6.20 10.77 -4.32
CA GLY A 189 -5.16 10.97 -5.33
C GLY A 189 -4.14 9.84 -5.42
N ALA A 190 -4.41 8.68 -4.80
CA ALA A 190 -3.51 7.54 -4.81
C ALA A 190 -3.89 6.55 -5.91
N ASP A 191 -2.90 6.12 -6.71
CA ASP A 191 -3.09 5.02 -7.66
C ASP A 191 -2.83 3.67 -6.97
N LEU A 192 -1.75 3.60 -6.17
CA LEU A 192 -1.33 2.40 -5.44
C LEU A 192 -1.19 2.71 -3.95
N SER A 193 -1.67 1.82 -3.09
CA SER A 193 -1.47 1.94 -1.64
C SER A 193 -0.89 0.69 -1.00
N GLN A 194 0.11 0.85 -0.12
CA GLN A 194 0.85 -0.28 0.45
C GLN A 194 0.33 -0.74 1.82
N HIS A 195 -0.05 -2.02 1.86
CA HIS A 195 -0.54 -2.77 3.00
C HIS A 195 0.36 -3.98 3.30
N ILE A 196 1.63 -3.67 3.52
CA ILE A 196 2.74 -4.64 3.63
C ILE A 196 3.14 -4.94 5.08
N SER A 197 2.20 -5.15 6.00
CA SER A 197 2.58 -5.52 7.38
C SER A 197 3.21 -6.92 7.42
N THR A 198 3.98 -7.26 8.45
CA THR A 198 4.43 -8.64 8.69
C THR A 198 3.19 -9.50 8.92
N ALA A 199 3.02 -10.60 8.17
CA ALA A 199 1.80 -11.41 8.27
C ALA A 199 1.51 -11.87 9.72
N GLY A 200 0.25 -11.82 10.13
CA GLY A 200 -0.21 -12.12 11.48
C GLY A 200 -0.15 -10.95 12.48
N HIS A 201 0.31 -9.76 12.07
CA HIS A 201 0.45 -8.61 12.98
C HIS A 201 -0.66 -7.56 12.81
N GLU A 202 -1.28 -7.46 11.64
CA GLU A 202 -2.43 -6.57 11.43
C GLU A 202 -3.74 -7.30 11.76
N THR A 203 -4.55 -6.75 12.67
CA THR A 203 -5.85 -7.35 13.01
C THR A 203 -6.90 -7.11 11.91
N SER A 204 -6.89 -5.93 11.29
CA SER A 204 -7.81 -5.56 10.21
C SER A 204 -7.18 -4.44 9.38
N GLY A 205 -7.13 -3.21 9.91
CA GLY A 205 -6.55 -2.05 9.23
C GLY A 205 -7.52 -1.38 8.27
N THR A 206 -8.18 -0.31 8.71
CA THR A 206 -9.28 0.32 7.96
C THR A 206 -8.86 1.25 6.82
N SER A 207 -7.57 1.56 6.68
CA SER A 207 -7.10 2.42 5.58
C SER A 207 -7.16 1.73 4.23
N SER A 208 -7.07 0.38 4.16
CA SER A 208 -7.19 -0.39 2.91
C SER A 208 -8.55 -0.17 2.29
N MET A 209 -9.60 -0.27 3.11
CA MET A 209 -10.98 0.00 2.72
C MET A 209 -11.13 1.42 2.16
N LYS A 210 -10.50 2.43 2.79
CA LYS A 210 -10.59 3.83 2.32
C LYS A 210 -9.94 4.03 0.95
N PHE A 211 -8.79 3.40 0.71
CA PHE A 211 -8.13 3.46 -0.58
C PHE A 211 -8.98 2.77 -1.66
N LEU A 212 -9.48 1.56 -1.38
CA LEU A 212 -10.39 0.86 -2.30
C LEU A 212 -11.67 1.65 -2.60
N MET A 213 -12.27 2.29 -1.58
CA MET A 213 -13.43 3.20 -1.75
C MET A 213 -13.13 4.41 -2.65
N ASN A 214 -11.87 4.69 -2.94
CA ASN A 214 -11.46 5.77 -3.83
C ASN A 214 -10.87 5.23 -5.14
N GLY A 215 -11.07 3.95 -5.45
CA GLY A 215 -10.56 3.35 -6.69
C GLY A 215 -9.05 3.13 -6.70
N CYS A 216 -8.38 3.10 -5.55
CA CYS A 216 -6.94 2.83 -5.47
C CYS A 216 -6.66 1.33 -5.36
N LEU A 217 -5.67 0.83 -6.10
CA LEU A 217 -5.21 -0.55 -6.01
C LEU A 217 -4.36 -0.77 -4.75
N LEU A 218 -4.43 -1.97 -4.17
CA LEU A 218 -3.63 -2.34 -3.01
C LEU A 218 -2.41 -3.19 -3.38
N LEU A 219 -1.23 -2.82 -2.88
CA LEU A 219 -0.07 -3.71 -2.78
C LEU A 219 0.00 -4.24 -1.35
N ALA A 220 -0.37 -5.50 -1.16
CA ALA A 220 -0.66 -6.05 0.17
C ALA A 220 -0.02 -7.41 0.42
N THR A 221 0.34 -7.67 1.68
CA THR A 221 0.49 -9.03 2.21
C THR A 221 -0.88 -9.59 2.55
N LYS A 222 -1.06 -10.92 2.54
CA LYS A 222 -2.27 -11.59 3.07
C LYS A 222 -2.28 -11.48 4.61
N ASP A 223 -2.76 -10.35 5.16
CA ASP A 223 -2.79 -10.05 6.60
C ASP A 223 -3.91 -9.06 6.99
N GLY A 224 -4.63 -9.32 8.07
CA GLY A 224 -5.78 -8.51 8.50
C GLY A 224 -6.86 -8.40 7.40
N SER A 225 -7.34 -7.17 7.14
CA SER A 225 -8.44 -6.91 6.18
C SER A 225 -8.10 -7.24 4.74
N THR A 226 -6.81 -7.33 4.39
CA THR A 226 -6.40 -7.63 3.02
C THR A 226 -6.64 -9.09 2.67
N VAL A 227 -6.76 -9.99 3.66
CA VAL A 227 -7.16 -11.39 3.40
C VAL A 227 -8.56 -11.44 2.81
N GLU A 228 -9.52 -10.76 3.45
CA GLU A 228 -10.91 -10.66 2.98
C GLU A 228 -10.99 -10.01 1.59
N ILE A 229 -10.15 -9.00 1.33
CA ILE A 229 -10.08 -8.33 0.03
C ILE A 229 -9.46 -9.23 -1.05
N ILE A 230 -8.40 -9.99 -0.73
CA ILE A 230 -7.67 -10.81 -1.70
C ILE A 230 -8.41 -12.11 -2.02
N GLU A 231 -9.14 -12.71 -1.08
CA GLU A 231 -9.93 -13.94 -1.33
C GLU A 231 -11.01 -13.73 -2.40
N GLU A 232 -11.47 -12.49 -2.58
CA GLU A 232 -12.47 -12.10 -3.58
C GLU A 232 -11.85 -11.63 -4.93
N ILE A 233 -10.52 -11.45 -5.02
CA ILE A 233 -9.81 -10.98 -6.22
C ILE A 233 -8.91 -12.10 -6.78
N VAL A 234 -9.22 -12.60 -7.98
CA VAL A 234 -8.58 -13.80 -8.57
C VAL A 234 -7.05 -13.72 -8.70
N ASP A 235 -6.41 -14.81 -8.25
CA ASP A 235 -5.03 -15.09 -7.85
C ASP A 235 -3.99 -15.22 -9.01
N ASP A 236 -4.15 -14.48 -10.11
CA ASP A 236 -3.23 -14.59 -11.26
C ASP A 236 -2.08 -13.60 -11.16
N ASN A 237 -1.05 -13.88 -10.33
CA ASN A 237 0.34 -13.44 -10.53
C ASN A 237 1.27 -13.94 -9.41
N MET A 238 1.71 -15.20 -9.46
CA MET A 238 2.78 -15.72 -8.61
C MET A 238 3.94 -16.25 -9.48
N PHE A 239 5.16 -15.69 -9.31
CA PHE A 239 6.35 -16.07 -10.07
C PHE A 239 7.49 -16.60 -9.18
N SER A 240 8.27 -17.53 -9.75
CA SER A 240 9.27 -18.40 -9.12
C SER A 240 10.69 -17.78 -9.00
N PHE A 241 11.60 -18.46 -8.28
CA PHE A 241 12.84 -17.98 -7.66
C PHE A 241 14.15 -18.11 -8.46
N SER A 242 15.02 -17.07 -8.41
CA SER A 242 16.46 -17.14 -8.04
C SER A 242 17.17 -15.75 -8.03
N PHE A 243 18.20 -15.57 -7.17
CA PHE A 243 19.23 -14.47 -7.11
C PHE A 243 18.97 -13.09 -6.40
N TYR A 244 18.21 -13.00 -5.29
CA TYR A 244 17.84 -11.67 -4.72
C TYR A 244 18.47 -11.25 -3.37
N LEU A 245 19.23 -12.09 -2.66
CA LEU A 245 19.94 -11.68 -1.43
C LEU A 245 20.96 -10.56 -1.67
N VAL A 246 21.53 -10.47 -2.88
CA VAL A 246 22.54 -9.46 -3.24
C VAL A 246 21.93 -8.05 -3.30
N GLN A 247 20.68 -7.92 -3.76
CA GLN A 247 20.02 -6.63 -3.92
C GLN A 247 19.68 -6.02 -2.56
N PHE A 248 19.15 -6.83 -1.64
CA PHE A 248 18.86 -6.41 -0.28
C PHE A 248 20.13 -5.90 0.42
N SER A 249 21.20 -6.71 0.43
CA SER A 249 22.49 -6.33 1.03
C SER A 249 23.09 -5.08 0.38
N ARG A 250 22.93 -4.89 -0.93
CA ARG A 250 23.40 -3.69 -1.62
C ARG A 250 22.71 -2.43 -1.09
N VAL A 251 21.38 -2.46 -0.94
CA VAL A 251 20.62 -1.32 -0.43
C VAL A 251 20.98 -1.03 1.02
N VAL A 252 21.07 -2.05 1.88
CA VAL A 252 21.45 -1.87 3.29
C VAL A 252 22.86 -1.28 3.38
N ARG A 253 23.81 -1.74 2.56
CA ARG A 253 25.15 -1.15 2.47
C ARG A 253 25.16 0.31 2.04
N MET A 254 24.32 0.73 1.09
CA MET A 254 24.22 2.14 0.72
C MET A 254 23.89 3.03 1.93
N ILE A 255 23.00 2.56 2.81
CA ILE A 255 22.66 3.26 4.06
C ILE A 255 23.85 3.21 5.02
N ARG A 256 24.35 2.00 5.30
CA ARG A 256 25.45 1.73 6.24
C ARG A 256 26.74 2.48 5.89
N ASP A 257 27.03 2.67 4.62
CA ASP A 257 28.24 3.34 4.16
C ASP A 257 28.09 4.87 4.11
N GLY A 258 26.89 5.39 4.38
CA GLY A 258 26.61 6.82 4.49
C GLY A 258 26.27 7.50 3.16
N TYR A 259 25.82 6.77 2.13
CA TYR A 259 25.46 7.35 0.84
C TYR A 259 24.38 8.45 0.94
N PHE A 260 23.47 8.28 1.90
CA PHE A 260 22.39 9.23 2.25
C PHE A 260 22.75 10.16 3.43
N GLY A 261 24.01 10.16 3.88
CA GLY A 261 24.43 10.84 5.10
C GLY A 261 24.02 10.10 6.38
N PHE A 262 24.30 10.71 7.54
CA PHE A 262 23.90 10.18 8.86
C PHE A 262 24.38 8.75 9.14
N LYS A 263 25.57 8.39 8.64
CA LYS A 263 26.16 7.04 8.74
C LYS A 263 26.07 6.44 10.14
N ASP A 264 26.59 7.14 11.14
CA ASP A 264 26.62 6.65 12.52
C ASP A 264 25.22 6.55 13.13
N TYR A 265 24.30 7.43 12.73
CA TYR A 265 22.93 7.45 13.22
C TYR A 265 22.10 6.26 12.69
N PHE A 266 22.38 5.77 11.48
CA PHE A 266 21.69 4.61 10.90
C PHE A 266 22.39 3.28 11.18
N LYS A 267 23.53 3.29 11.89
CA LYS A 267 24.29 2.08 12.16
C LYS A 267 23.45 0.99 12.86
N SER A 268 22.74 1.35 13.94
CA SER A 268 21.90 0.41 14.68
C SER A 268 20.79 -0.15 13.80
N LEU A 269 20.12 0.71 13.03
CA LEU A 269 19.07 0.30 12.10
C LEU A 269 19.57 -0.75 11.08
N CYS A 270 20.78 -0.59 10.55
CA CYS A 270 21.38 -1.58 9.65
C CYS A 270 21.84 -2.85 10.38
N ASP A 271 22.37 -2.71 11.60
CA ASP A 271 22.83 -3.84 12.42
C ASP A 271 21.67 -4.75 12.81
N ASP A 272 20.49 -4.20 13.13
CA ASP A 272 19.29 -4.98 13.45
C ASP A 272 18.85 -5.86 12.27
N ILE A 273 18.97 -5.34 11.04
CA ILE A 273 18.57 -6.05 9.83
C ILE A 273 19.58 -7.15 9.43
N GLU A 274 20.88 -6.84 9.45
CA GLU A 274 21.94 -7.77 8.99
C GLU A 274 22.43 -8.73 10.09
N GLY A 275 22.23 -8.37 11.36
CA GLY A 275 22.74 -9.11 12.53
C GLY A 275 21.97 -10.39 12.90
N GLY A 276 21.04 -10.83 12.05
CA GLY A 276 20.17 -11.97 12.33
C GLY A 276 18.95 -11.65 13.21
N HIS A 277 18.65 -10.36 13.39
CA HIS A 277 17.49 -9.86 14.14
C HIS A 277 16.40 -9.28 13.24
N ASP A 278 16.32 -9.74 11.98
CA ASP A 278 15.26 -9.37 11.02
C ASP A 278 13.90 -10.00 11.39
N TYR A 279 13.34 -9.57 12.52
CA TYR A 279 12.11 -10.09 13.10
C TYR A 279 10.90 -9.89 12.17
N ASP A 280 10.89 -8.77 11.45
CA ASP A 280 9.84 -8.40 10.50
C ASP A 280 10.08 -8.90 9.07
N LEU A 281 11.02 -9.84 8.89
CA LEU A 281 11.23 -10.58 7.66
C LEU A 281 11.50 -9.69 6.43
N LEU A 282 12.15 -8.55 6.62
CA LEU A 282 12.42 -7.57 5.58
C LEU A 282 13.26 -8.15 4.45
N GLY A 283 14.35 -8.86 4.78
CA GLY A 283 15.25 -9.49 3.82
C GLY A 283 14.61 -10.71 3.15
N ALA A 284 13.82 -11.47 3.90
CA ALA A 284 13.12 -12.65 3.39
C ALA A 284 12.05 -12.29 2.36
N GLU A 285 11.28 -11.20 2.59
CA GLU A 285 10.22 -10.76 1.69
C GLU A 285 10.66 -9.69 0.68
N PHE A 286 11.92 -9.26 0.69
CA PHE A 286 12.38 -8.20 -0.21
C PHE A 286 12.18 -8.54 -1.69
N LYS A 287 12.43 -9.79 -2.09
CA LYS A 287 12.25 -10.25 -3.48
C LYS A 287 10.80 -10.15 -3.92
N SER A 288 9.89 -10.77 -3.16
CA SER A 288 8.47 -10.81 -3.50
C SER A 288 7.89 -9.40 -3.52
N TYR A 289 8.35 -8.53 -2.61
CA TYR A 289 8.01 -7.12 -2.63
C TYR A 289 8.44 -6.40 -3.93
N LEU A 290 9.68 -6.59 -4.37
CA LEU A 290 10.17 -6.00 -5.64
C LEU A 290 9.43 -6.56 -6.86
N GLU A 291 9.09 -7.85 -6.86
CA GLU A 291 8.32 -8.49 -7.93
C GLU A 291 6.88 -7.94 -8.00
N ALA A 292 6.24 -7.71 -6.85
CA ALA A 292 4.94 -7.07 -6.76
C ALA A 292 4.98 -5.62 -7.27
N GLN A 293 6.01 -4.85 -6.91
CA GLN A 293 6.22 -3.50 -7.44
C GLN A 293 6.44 -3.49 -8.96
N ALA A 294 7.22 -4.42 -9.50
CA ALA A 294 7.42 -4.55 -10.94
C ALA A 294 6.13 -4.96 -11.68
N ALA A 295 5.30 -5.79 -11.06
CA ALA A 295 3.98 -6.14 -11.60
C ALA A 295 3.05 -4.92 -11.61
N ALA A 296 3.07 -4.09 -10.57
CA ALA A 296 2.33 -2.83 -10.51
C ALA A 296 2.79 -1.87 -11.61
N ASP A 297 4.10 -1.65 -11.78
CA ASP A 297 4.64 -0.83 -12.88
C ASP A 297 4.16 -1.35 -14.24
N LYS A 298 4.22 -2.67 -14.48
CA LYS A 298 3.75 -3.28 -15.74
C LYS A 298 2.26 -3.06 -15.97
N ALA A 299 1.44 -3.19 -14.92
CA ALA A 299 0.01 -2.95 -15.00
C ALA A 299 -0.30 -1.47 -15.27
N PHE A 300 0.46 -0.55 -14.65
CA PHE A 300 0.25 0.89 -14.79
C PHE A 300 0.54 1.41 -16.21
N VAL A 301 1.42 0.76 -16.96
CA VAL A 301 1.66 1.10 -18.38
C VAL A 301 0.41 0.90 -19.23
N ASP A 302 -0.41 -0.11 -18.91
CA ASP A 302 -1.69 -0.37 -19.57
C ASP A 302 -2.82 0.32 -18.81
N GLN A 303 -3.04 1.59 -19.13
CA GLN A 303 -4.00 2.45 -18.44
C GLN A 303 -5.45 1.95 -18.53
N GLU A 304 -5.82 1.25 -19.60
CA GLU A 304 -7.15 0.65 -19.73
C GLU A 304 -7.30 -0.51 -18.75
N ARG A 305 -6.32 -1.41 -18.72
CA ARG A 305 -6.31 -2.52 -17.77
C ARG A 305 -6.19 -2.05 -16.32
N TRP A 306 -5.41 -1.00 -16.05
CA TRP A 306 -5.31 -0.40 -14.71
C TRP A 306 -6.68 0.10 -14.24
N THR A 307 -7.35 0.93 -15.05
CA THR A 307 -8.69 1.47 -14.74
C THR A 307 -9.72 0.34 -14.58
N GLN A 308 -9.63 -0.72 -15.40
CA GLN A 308 -10.48 -1.89 -15.26
C GLN A 308 -10.27 -2.59 -13.92
N ASN A 309 -9.02 -2.77 -13.49
CA ASN A 309 -8.71 -3.38 -12.20
C ASN A 309 -9.22 -2.49 -11.04
N GLU A 310 -9.05 -1.18 -11.11
CA GLU A 310 -9.53 -0.23 -10.10
C GLU A 310 -11.06 -0.34 -9.94
N TYR A 311 -11.77 -0.27 -11.07
CA TYR A 311 -13.22 -0.39 -11.08
C TYR A 311 -13.68 -1.74 -10.54
N THR A 312 -13.03 -2.82 -10.97
CA THR A 312 -13.34 -4.17 -10.53
C THR A 312 -13.17 -4.26 -9.01
N GLN A 313 -12.02 -3.88 -8.47
CA GLN A 313 -11.76 -3.90 -7.02
C GLN A 313 -12.75 -3.02 -6.24
N TYR A 314 -13.11 -1.86 -6.78
CA TYR A 314 -14.13 -0.99 -6.19
C TYR A 314 -15.48 -1.71 -6.07
N CYS A 315 -15.94 -2.38 -7.12
CA CYS A 315 -17.20 -3.13 -7.10
C CYS A 315 -17.18 -4.35 -6.17
N TRP A 316 -16.02 -4.98 -5.94
CA TRP A 316 -15.86 -6.09 -5.00
C TRP A 316 -15.91 -5.66 -3.55
N LEU A 317 -15.44 -4.46 -3.23
CA LEU A 317 -15.44 -3.96 -1.85
C LEU A 317 -16.84 -3.97 -1.20
N TRP A 318 -17.89 -3.75 -1.98
CA TRP A 318 -19.26 -3.58 -1.47
C TRP A 318 -20.04 -4.90 -1.32
N GLU A 319 -19.38 -6.05 -1.49
CA GLU A 319 -19.98 -7.38 -1.24
C GLU A 319 -19.52 -8.03 0.07
N ILE A 320 -18.54 -7.44 0.76
CA ILE A 320 -17.95 -7.91 2.02
C ILE A 320 -18.77 -7.40 3.21
#